data_AF-A0A367HSL4-F1
#
_entry.id   AF-A0A367HSL4-F1
#
_cell.length_a   1.000
_cell.length_b   1.000
_cell.length_c   1.000
_cell.angle_alpha   90.00
_cell.angle_beta   90.00
_cell.angle_gamma   90.00
#
_symmetry.space_group_name_H-M   'P 1'
#
loop_
_entity.id
_entity.type
_entity.pdbx_description
1 polymer ?
#
loop_
_entity_poly.entity_id
_entity_poly.type
_entity_poly.pdbx_seq_one_letter_code
_entity_poly.pdbx_strand_id
1 'polypeptide(L)' 'MGDPVHLALPHAPPQPAQGCAVCAEMVVRRRAARGRGDLSAATDADVEIRHHPHPARGRRR' A
#
# COMPACT_ATOMS: atom_id res chain seq x y z
N MET A 1 -5.62 10.20 37.21
CA MET A 1 -5.11 9.44 36.05
C MET A 1 -6.32 9.13 35.18
N GLY A 2 -6.26 9.46 33.89
CA GLY A 2 -7.38 9.21 32.97
C GLY A 2 -7.46 7.75 32.57
N ASP A 3 -8.65 7.33 32.13
CA ASP A 3 -8.87 5.99 31.59
C ASP A 3 -7.97 5.71 30.36
N PRO A 4 -7.67 4.43 30.07
CA PRO A 4 -6.87 4.04 28.91
C PRO A 4 -7.50 4.53 27.59
N VAL A 5 -6.66 5.10 26.71
CA VAL A 5 -7.09 5.46 25.37
C VAL A 5 -7.18 4.21 24.48
N HIS A 6 -8.34 4.00 23.87
CA HIS A 6 -8.55 2.92 22.91
C HIS A 6 -8.28 3.43 21.49
N LEU A 7 -7.21 2.93 20.88
CA LEU A 7 -6.89 3.20 19.47
C LEU A 7 -7.47 2.11 18.56
N ALA A 8 -7.98 2.53 17.40
CA ALA A 8 -8.38 1.60 16.36
C ALA A 8 -7.15 0.92 15.74
N LEU A 9 -7.35 -0.30 15.23
CA LEU A 9 -6.31 -1.02 14.51
C LEU A 9 -5.96 -0.29 13.20
N PRO A 10 -4.69 -0.30 12.77
CA PRO A 10 -4.29 0.24 11.49
C PRO A 10 -5.03 -0.44 10.32
N HIS A 11 -5.27 0.32 9.26
CA HIS A 11 -5.84 -0.23 8.03
C HIS A 11 -4.94 -1.31 7.43
N ALA A 12 -5.57 -2.27 6.76
CA ALA A 12 -4.83 -3.29 6.00
C ALA A 12 -3.94 -2.64 4.91
N PRO A 13 -2.81 -3.27 4.57
CA PRO A 13 -1.96 -2.79 3.50
C PRO A 13 -2.72 -2.71 2.16
N PRO A 14 -2.43 -1.72 1.31
CA PRO A 14 -3.09 -1.56 0.02
C PRO A 14 -2.85 -2.79 -0.88
N GLN A 15 -3.88 -3.10 -1.66
CA GLN A 15 -3.88 -4.17 -2.66
C GLN A 15 -3.48 -3.62 -4.03
N PRO A 16 -2.80 -4.41 -4.87
CA PRO A 16 -2.45 -3.97 -6.20
C PRO A 16 -3.71 -3.89 -7.07
N ALA A 17 -3.80 -2.89 -7.94
CA ALA A 17 -4.90 -2.84 -8.89
C ALA A 17 -4.79 -3.96 -9.94
N GLN A 18 -5.95 -4.46 -10.35
CA GLN A 18 -6.05 -5.55 -11.31
C GLN A 18 -5.44 -5.17 -12.66
N GLY A 19 -4.47 -5.96 -13.12
CA GLY A 19 -3.80 -5.76 -14.41
C GLY A 19 -2.76 -4.63 -14.44
N CYS A 20 -2.40 -4.04 -13.29
CA CYS A 20 -1.28 -3.11 -13.22
C CYS A 20 0.01 -3.82 -12.78
N ALA A 21 0.96 -3.94 -13.70
CA ALA A 21 2.27 -4.54 -13.42
C ALA A 21 3.06 -3.74 -12.38
N VAL A 22 2.95 -2.40 -12.37
CA VAL A 22 3.63 -1.53 -11.42
C VAL A 22 3.16 -1.81 -9.99
N CYS A 23 1.86 -1.88 -9.75
CA CYS A 23 1.33 -2.19 -8.42
C CYS A 23 1.69 -3.62 -7.99
N ALA A 24 1.72 -4.59 -8.92
CA ALA A 24 2.15 -5.94 -8.61
C ALA A 24 3.64 -5.98 -8.18
N GLU A 25 4.50 -5.23 -8.87
CA GLU A 25 5.91 -5.11 -8.53
C GLU A 25 6.10 -4.45 -7.16
N MET A 26 5.36 -3.39 -6.84
CA MET A 26 5.42 -2.74 -5.53
C MET A 26 5.03 -3.69 -4.39
N VAL A 27 4.09 -4.61 -4.61
CA VAL A 27 3.76 -5.66 -3.62
C VAL A 27 4.95 -6.60 -3.39
N VAL A 28 5.70 -6.96 -4.43
CA VAL A 28 6.91 -7.78 -4.30
C VAL A 28 8.00 -7.00 -3.54
N ARG A 29 8.24 -5.73 -3.91
CA ARG A 29 9.21 -4.85 -3.22
C ARG A 29 8.87 -4.71 -1.75
N ARG A 30 7.59 -4.48 -1.41
CA ARG A 30 7.10 -4.41 -0.03
C ARG A 30 7.38 -5.69 0.75
N ARG A 31 7.10 -6.86 0.17
CA ARG A 31 7.34 -8.15 0.83
C ARG A 31 8.83 -8.36 1.09
N ALA A 32 9.68 -8.05 0.12
CA ALA A 32 11.13 -8.16 0.26
C ALA A 32 11.68 -7.18 1.31
N ALA A 33 11.18 -5.93 1.34
CA ALA A 33 11.55 -4.93 2.34
C ALA A 33 11.19 -5.39 3.76
N ARG A 34 9.96 -5.89 3.97
CA ARG A 34 9.54 -6.48 5.25
C ARG A 34 10.41 -7.66 5.66
N GLY A 35 10.75 -8.54 4.72
CA GLY A 35 11.63 -9.69 4.98
C GLY A 35 13.05 -9.29 5.43
N ARG A 36 13.52 -8.11 5.03
CA ARG A 36 14.83 -7.55 5.43
C ARG A 36 14.76 -6.65 6.66
N GLY A 37 13.57 -6.41 7.21
CA GLY A 37 13.36 -5.46 8.32
C GLY A 37 13.37 -3.99 7.88
N ASP A 38 13.39 -3.70 6.58
CA ASP A 38 13.32 -2.35 6.03
C ASP A 38 11.86 -1.88 5.98
N LEU A 39 11.36 -1.42 7.14
CA LEU A 39 9.97 -0.97 7.28
C LEU A 39 9.71 0.38 6.59
N SER A 40 10.75 1.18 6.36
CA SER A 40 10.64 2.42 5.59
C SER A 40 10.28 2.10 4.15
N ALA A 41 11.10 1.30 3.47
CA ALA A 41 10.84 0.94 2.07
C ALA A 41 9.53 0.13 1.90
N ALA A 42 9.13 -0.64 2.92
CA ALA A 42 7.82 -1.31 2.90
C ALA A 42 6.66 -0.32 2.93
N THR A 43 6.79 0.77 3.69
CA THR A 43 5.77 1.83 3.80
C THR A 43 5.74 2.69 2.55
N ASP A 44 6.90 3.02 1.97
CA ASP A 44 6.98 3.75 0.71
C ASP A 44 6.24 2.99 -0.40
N ALA A 45 6.45 1.68 -0.51
CA ALA A 45 5.72 0.84 -1.45
C ALA A 45 4.19 0.82 -1.19
N ASP A 46 3.75 0.89 0.07
CA ASP A 46 2.33 1.02 0.40
C ASP A 46 1.75 2.37 -0.06
N VAL A 47 2.48 3.47 0.16
CA VAL A 47 2.09 4.80 -0.31
C VAL A 47 2.00 4.85 -1.85
N GLU A 48 3.00 4.29 -2.54
CA GLU A 48 3.02 4.25 -4.00
C GLU A 48 1.85 3.46 -4.59
N ILE A 49 1.51 2.28 -4.03
CA ILE A 49 0.34 1.52 -4.49
C ILE A 49 -0.95 2.32 -4.33
N ARG A 50 -1.08 3.09 -3.23
CA ARG A 50 -2.29 3.88 -2.94
C ARG A 50 -2.42 5.09 -3.87
N HIS A 51 -1.30 5.71 -4.22
CA HIS A 51 -1.28 6.93 -5.04
C HIS A 51 -1.11 6.68 -6.54
N HIS A 52 -0.79 5.45 -6.95
CA HIS A 52 -0.56 5.14 -8.35
C HIS A 52 -1.82 5.42 -9.21
N PRO A 53 -1.73 6.32 -10.21
CA PRO A 53 -2.87 6.65 -11.05
C PRO A 53 -3.18 5.49 -11.99
N HIS A 54 -4.35 4.89 -11.85
CA HIS A 54 -4.87 3.97 -12.85
C HIS A 54 -5.70 4.75 -13.86
N PRO A 55 -5.43 4.62 -15.18
CA PRO A 55 -6.35 5.14 -16.16
C PRO A 55 -7.69 4.45 -15.94
N ALA A 56 -8.69 5.20 -15.48
CA ALA A 56 -10.04 4.70 -15.34
C ALA A 56 -10.43 4.10 -16.69
N ARG A 57 -10.76 2.80 -16.72
CA ARG A 57 -11.34 2.18 -17.91
C ARG A 57 -12.68 2.87 -18.18
N GLY A 58 -12.66 3.93 -18.98
CA GLY A 58 -13.86 4.63 -19.46
C GLY A 58 -13.88 6.13 -19.18
N ARG A 59 -13.30 6.91 -20.10
CA ARG A 59 -14.01 8.09 -20.61
C ARG A 59 -13.76 8.19 -22.12
N ARG A 60 -14.61 7.51 -22.89
CA ARG A 60 -14.85 7.91 -24.29
C ARG A 60 -15.62 9.24 -24.21
N ARG A 61 -15.06 10.30 -24.77
CA ARG A 61 -15.79 11.44 -25.31
C ARG A 61 -15.15 11.80 -26.64
#